data_AF-A0A954H3I5-F1
#
_entry.id   AF-A0A954H3I5-F1
#
_cell.length_a   1.000
_cell.length_b   1.000
_cell.length_c   1.000
_cell.angle_alpha   90.00
_cell.angle_beta   90.00
_cell.angle_gamma   90.00
#
_symmetry.space_group_name_H-M   'P 1'
#
loop_
_entity.id
_entity.type
_entity.pdbx_description
1 polymer ?
#
loop_
_entity_poly.entity_id
_entity_poly.type
_entity_poly.pdbx_seq_one_letter_code
_entity_poly.pdbx_strand_id
1 'polypeptide(L)'
;KDWPNELEPLRKQSRTLVGPTLEAQHFALRFKTREEFEAAWPHILKVKSQGAPIFLVKGPNFFLGKEQAGVVVHCPPKGQWDNPKTPEAPIEGYPMESRSRWQWTNYIELVVDGQTVDLNRISLSLDMPIIDERFKAEKANGDASSPKPENPKPN
;
A
#
# COMPACT_ATOMS: atom_id res chain seq x y z
N LYS A 1 4.69 12.09 -11.67
CA LYS A 1 3.66 11.51 -12.58
C LYS A 1 2.29 11.98 -12.14
N ASP A 2 1.52 12.50 -13.08
CA ASP A 2 0.25 13.17 -12.82
C ASP A 2 -0.83 12.20 -12.32
N TRP A 3 -1.63 12.67 -11.37
CA TRP A 3 -2.80 11.97 -10.88
C TRP A 3 -3.90 12.02 -11.95
N PRO A 4 -4.52 10.89 -12.34
CA PRO A 4 -5.58 10.88 -13.34
C PRO A 4 -6.76 11.77 -12.93
N ASN A 5 -7.28 12.57 -13.87
CA ASN A 5 -8.42 13.46 -13.63
C ASN A 5 -9.66 12.71 -13.14
N GLU A 6 -9.83 11.45 -13.56
CA GLU A 6 -10.94 10.59 -13.16
C GLU A 6 -10.84 10.17 -11.68
N LEU A 7 -9.63 10.21 -11.11
CA LEU A 7 -9.39 9.94 -9.70
C LEU A 7 -9.37 11.22 -8.85
N GLU A 8 -9.45 12.43 -9.42
CA GLU A 8 -9.49 13.68 -8.64
C GLU A 8 -10.64 13.73 -7.62
N PRO A 9 -11.87 13.27 -7.93
CA PRO A 9 -12.94 13.18 -6.94
C PRO A 9 -12.59 12.24 -5.78
N LEU A 10 -11.89 11.14 -6.07
CA LEU A 10 -11.44 10.19 -5.06
C LEU A 10 -10.25 10.73 -4.26
N ARG A 11 -9.37 11.52 -4.87
CA ARG A 11 -8.28 12.23 -4.18
C ARG A 11 -8.82 13.19 -3.13
N LYS A 12 -9.88 13.94 -3.45
CA LYS A 12 -10.53 14.85 -2.48
C LYS A 12 -11.17 14.12 -1.30
N GLN A 13 -11.63 12.90 -1.51
CA GLN A 13 -12.19 12.03 -0.46
C GLN A 13 -11.12 11.22 0.26
N SER A 14 -9.94 11.10 -0.35
CA SER A 14 -8.84 10.33 0.21
C SER A 14 -8.30 11.00 1.46
N ARG A 15 -7.94 10.17 2.43
CA ARG A 15 -7.14 10.65 3.56
C ARG A 15 -5.69 10.69 3.10
N THR A 16 -5.11 11.87 3.02
CA THR A 16 -3.67 12.04 2.81
C THR A 16 -2.95 11.93 4.15
N LEU A 17 -2.04 10.97 4.26
CA LEU A 17 -1.11 10.87 5.37
C LEU A 17 0.28 11.22 4.86
N VAL A 18 0.98 12.09 5.60
CA VAL A 18 2.36 12.48 5.31
C VAL A 18 3.25 11.87 6.40
N GLY A 19 4.27 11.13 5.98
CA GLY A 19 5.22 10.52 6.92
C GLY A 19 5.93 11.57 7.79
N PRO A 20 6.23 11.26 9.06
CA PRO A 20 6.83 12.24 9.99
C PRO A 20 8.32 12.52 9.69
N THR A 21 9.02 11.57 9.07
CA THR A 21 10.47 11.63 8.81
C THR A 21 10.80 11.95 7.35
N LEU A 22 9.97 11.44 6.45
CA LEU A 22 10.00 11.75 5.03
C LEU A 22 8.58 12.20 4.66
N GLU A 23 8.44 13.26 3.88
CA GLU A 23 7.14 13.74 3.39
C GLU A 23 6.54 12.79 2.32
N ALA A 24 6.60 11.48 2.56
CA ALA A 24 5.94 10.42 1.81
C ALA A 24 4.43 10.60 1.91
N GLN A 25 3.77 10.74 0.77
CA GLN A 25 2.34 10.91 0.69
C GLN A 25 1.66 9.56 0.46
N HIS A 26 0.64 9.30 1.27
CA HIS A 26 -0.19 8.12 1.14
C HIS A 26 -1.63 8.56 0.91
N PHE A 27 -2.23 8.14 -0.21
CA PHE A 27 -3.63 8.43 -0.53
C PHE A 27 -4.49 7.21 -0.18
N ALA A 28 -5.23 7.31 0.91
CA ALA A 28 -6.15 6.26 1.34
C ALA A 28 -7.54 6.50 0.73
N LEU A 29 -7.84 5.79 -0.36
CA LEU A 29 -9.11 5.81 -1.07
C LEU A 29 -10.08 4.84 -0.41
N ARG A 30 -11.24 5.36 -0.03
CA ARG A 30 -12.32 4.61 0.61
C ARG A 30 -13.46 4.50 -0.38
N PHE A 31 -14.11 3.34 -0.39
CA PHE A 31 -15.26 3.08 -1.25
C PHE A 31 -16.43 2.66 -0.38
N LYS A 32 -17.61 3.21 -0.65
CA LYS A 32 -18.82 2.84 0.09
C LYS A 32 -19.50 1.63 -0.52
N THR A 33 -19.34 1.46 -1.82
CA THR A 33 -19.92 0.34 -2.56
C THR A 33 -18.89 -0.30 -3.46
N ARG A 34 -19.19 -1.54 -3.84
CA ARG A 34 -18.35 -2.31 -4.75
C ARG A 34 -18.28 -1.66 -6.14
N GLU A 35 -19.39 -1.13 -6.62
CA GLU A 35 -19.49 -0.52 -7.95
C GLU A 35 -18.61 0.72 -8.05
N GLU A 36 -18.53 1.51 -6.97
CA GLU A 36 -17.63 2.66 -6.87
C GLU A 36 -16.17 2.22 -7.00
N PHE A 37 -15.80 1.14 -6.30
CA PHE A 37 -14.47 0.56 -6.39
C PHE A 37 -14.17 0.01 -7.79
N GLU A 38 -15.06 -0.79 -8.37
CA GLU A 38 -14.88 -1.40 -9.70
C GLU A 38 -14.74 -0.34 -10.79
N ALA A 39 -15.50 0.75 -10.72
CA ALA A 39 -15.38 1.88 -11.64
C ALA A 39 -14.04 2.62 -11.49
N ALA A 40 -13.53 2.76 -10.27
CA ALA A 40 -12.27 3.44 -9.99
C ALA A 40 -11.04 2.57 -10.31
N TRP A 41 -11.14 1.25 -10.14
CA TRP A 41 -10.05 0.29 -10.24
C TRP A 41 -9.15 0.44 -11.49
N PRO A 42 -9.69 0.50 -12.73
CA PRO A 42 -8.84 0.65 -13.91
C PRO A 42 -8.05 1.95 -13.93
N HIS A 43 -8.55 3.02 -13.31
CA HIS A 43 -7.84 4.29 -13.20
C HIS A 43 -6.77 4.24 -12.10
N ILE A 44 -7.06 3.58 -10.98
CA ILE A 44 -6.11 3.36 -9.87
C ILE A 44 -4.86 2.63 -10.37
N LEU A 45 -5.04 1.59 -11.19
CA LEU A 45 -3.93 0.83 -11.76
C LEU A 45 -2.96 1.69 -12.60
N LYS A 46 -3.44 2.77 -13.24
CA LYS A 46 -2.61 3.68 -14.05
C LYS A 46 -1.66 4.53 -13.21
N VAL A 47 -1.94 4.73 -11.92
CA VAL A 47 -1.10 5.54 -11.02
C VAL A 47 0.18 4.81 -10.63
N LYS A 48 0.16 3.47 -10.69
CA LYS A 48 1.26 2.62 -10.28
C LYS A 48 2.47 2.75 -11.21
N SER A 49 3.68 2.72 -10.64
CA SER A 49 4.92 2.59 -11.40
C SER A 49 4.99 1.22 -12.10
N GLN A 50 5.62 1.15 -13.27
CA GLN A 50 5.81 -0.11 -13.99
C GLN A 50 6.58 -1.12 -13.12
N GLY A 51 6.14 -2.39 -13.11
CA GLY A 51 6.75 -3.46 -12.31
C GLY A 51 6.49 -3.40 -10.80
N ALA A 52 6.00 -2.29 -10.24
CA ALA A 52 5.64 -2.22 -8.82
C ALA A 52 4.50 -3.19 -8.48
N PRO A 53 4.46 -3.76 -7.27
CA PRO A 53 3.49 -4.77 -6.93
C PRO A 53 2.17 -4.17 -6.46
N ILE A 54 1.15 -5.03 -6.40
CA ILE A 54 -0.06 -4.81 -5.61
C ILE A 54 0.05 -5.68 -4.36
N PHE A 55 0.05 -5.05 -3.19
CA PHE A 55 0.01 -5.75 -1.91
C PHE A 55 -1.44 -6.02 -1.53
N LEU A 56 -1.84 -7.29 -1.46
CA LEU A 56 -3.14 -7.65 -0.90
C LEU A 56 -3.01 -7.72 0.61
N VAL A 57 -3.75 -6.89 1.33
CA VAL A 57 -3.74 -6.86 2.79
C VAL A 57 -5.15 -7.07 3.31
N LYS A 58 -5.27 -7.71 4.47
CA LYS A 58 -6.56 -7.89 5.15
C LYS A 58 -6.87 -6.63 5.96
N GLY A 59 -8.10 -6.15 5.91
CA GLY A 59 -8.56 -5.10 6.83
C GLY A 59 -8.55 -5.55 8.29
N PRO A 60 -8.47 -4.63 9.27
CA PRO A 60 -8.41 -3.17 9.13
C PRO A 60 -7.01 -2.65 8.76
N ASN A 61 -6.94 -1.50 8.07
CA ASN A 61 -5.69 -0.87 7.66
C ASN A 61 -5.56 0.54 8.28
N PHE A 62 -4.38 0.87 8.82
CA PHE A 62 -4.09 2.15 9.50
C PHE A 62 -4.48 3.38 8.65
N PHE A 63 -4.18 3.34 7.35
CA PHE A 63 -4.45 4.45 6.43
C PHE A 63 -5.95 4.67 6.21
N LEU A 64 -6.71 3.57 6.17
CA LEU A 64 -8.17 3.60 5.98
C LEU A 64 -8.94 3.94 7.27
N GLY A 65 -8.31 3.82 8.44
CA GLY A 65 -8.92 4.19 9.72
C GLY A 65 -9.96 3.15 10.15
N LYS A 66 -11.25 3.53 10.15
CA LYS A 66 -12.35 2.62 10.53
C LYS A 66 -12.82 1.71 9.39
N GLU A 67 -12.48 2.05 8.15
CA GLU A 67 -12.90 1.27 6.99
C GLU A 67 -12.09 -0.02 6.87
N GLN A 68 -12.78 -1.10 6.52
CA GLN A 68 -12.17 -2.43 6.37
C GLN A 68 -11.74 -2.74 4.94
N ALA A 69 -12.12 -1.90 3.98
CA ALA A 69 -11.85 -2.09 2.56
C ALA A 69 -11.46 -0.78 1.89
N GLY A 70 -10.58 -0.87 0.90
CA GLY A 70 -10.17 0.29 0.12
C GLY A 70 -8.82 0.12 -0.54
N VAL A 71 -8.31 1.23 -1.05
CA VAL A 71 -7.03 1.26 -1.75
C VAL A 71 -6.13 2.31 -1.10
N VAL A 72 -4.90 1.93 -0.80
CA VAL A 72 -3.86 2.88 -0.39
C VAL A 72 -2.86 3.00 -1.52
N VAL A 73 -2.75 4.20 -2.09
CA VAL A 73 -1.70 4.53 -3.06
C VAL A 73 -0.53 5.16 -2.29
N HIS A 74 0.61 4.50 -2.33
CA HIS A 74 1.85 5.00 -1.76
C HIS A 74 2.59 5.78 -2.83
N CYS A 75 2.97 7.02 -2.52
CA CYS A 75 3.75 7.87 -3.41
C CYS A 75 5.12 8.15 -2.80
N PRO A 76 6.14 8.38 -3.65
CA PRO A 76 7.45 8.78 -3.16
C PRO A 76 7.37 10.11 -2.39
N PRO A 77 8.35 10.41 -1.52
CA PRO A 77 8.39 11.64 -0.75
C PRO A 77 8.35 12.92 -1.58
N LYS A 78 7.86 14.00 -0.97
CA LYS A 78 7.81 15.31 -1.62
C LYS A 78 9.16 15.73 -2.19
N GLY A 79 9.13 16.21 -3.43
CA GLY A 79 10.32 16.62 -4.17
C GLY A 79 11.09 15.47 -4.83
N GLN A 80 10.67 14.21 -4.67
CA GLN A 80 11.30 13.07 -5.33
C GLN A 80 10.63 12.73 -6.68
N TRP A 81 9.44 13.27 -6.98
CA TRP A 81 8.72 12.96 -8.23
C TRP A 81 9.40 13.48 -9.49
N ASP A 82 10.05 14.63 -9.40
CA ASP A 82 10.71 15.30 -10.54
C ASP A 82 12.23 15.34 -10.36
N ASN A 83 12.75 14.69 -9.31
CA ASN A 83 14.17 14.67 -9.04
C ASN A 83 14.82 13.58 -9.91
N PRO A 84 15.68 13.94 -10.89
CA PRO A 84 16.33 12.98 -11.77
C PRO A 84 17.31 12.05 -11.05
N LYS A 85 17.66 12.36 -9.78
CA LYS A 85 18.49 11.51 -8.93
C LYS A 85 17.67 10.46 -8.17
N THR A 86 16.35 10.58 -8.15
CA THR A 86 15.47 9.57 -7.56
C THR A 86 15.40 8.38 -8.50
N PRO A 87 15.73 7.16 -8.03
CA PRO A 87 15.60 5.98 -8.86
C PRO A 87 14.13 5.77 -9.26
N GLU A 88 13.85 5.74 -10.55
CA GLU A 88 12.52 5.31 -11.06
C GLU A 88 12.30 3.81 -10.87
N ALA A 89 13.39 3.07 -10.69
CA ALA A 89 13.43 1.63 -10.48
C ALA A 89 13.33 1.26 -8.98
N PRO A 90 12.85 0.04 -8.65
CA PRO A 90 12.93 -0.48 -7.29
C PRO A 90 14.35 -0.46 -6.75
N ILE A 91 14.50 -0.24 -5.43
CA ILE A 91 15.79 -0.30 -4.75
C ILE A 91 16.36 -1.71 -4.85
N GLU A 92 17.53 -1.85 -5.47
CA GLU A 92 18.24 -3.12 -5.57
C GLU A 92 18.68 -3.64 -4.18
N GLY A 93 18.82 -4.96 -4.05
CA GLY A 93 19.22 -5.60 -2.79
C GLY A 93 18.10 -5.80 -1.76
N TYR A 94 16.94 -5.15 -1.92
CA TYR A 94 15.76 -5.42 -1.08
C TYR A 94 14.89 -6.54 -1.67
N PRO A 95 14.28 -7.42 -0.84
CA PRO A 95 13.33 -8.43 -1.33
C PRO A 95 12.10 -7.81 -2.01
N MET A 96 11.47 -8.54 -2.93
CA MET A 96 10.31 -8.03 -3.70
C MET A 96 9.11 -7.69 -2.80
N GLU A 97 8.92 -8.47 -1.75
CA GLU A 97 7.91 -8.32 -0.71
C GLU A 97 8.17 -7.15 0.26
N SER A 98 9.35 -6.54 0.22
CA SER A 98 9.66 -5.40 1.07
C SER A 98 9.09 -4.11 0.49
N ARG A 99 8.23 -3.44 1.25
CA ARG A 99 7.74 -2.08 0.90
C ARG A 99 8.89 -1.08 0.73
N SER A 100 10.00 -1.25 1.44
CA SER A 100 11.20 -0.42 1.30
C SER A 100 11.80 -0.48 -0.10
N ARG A 101 11.69 -1.62 -0.80
CA ARG A 101 12.10 -1.75 -2.21
C ARG A 101 11.39 -0.74 -3.11
N TRP A 102 10.15 -0.40 -2.77
CA TRP A 102 9.24 0.38 -3.61
C TRP A 102 9.06 1.82 -3.13
N GLN A 103 9.79 2.27 -2.11
CA GLN A 103 9.58 3.58 -1.46
C GLN A 103 9.76 4.79 -2.40
N TRP A 104 10.48 4.63 -3.51
CA TRP A 104 10.66 5.66 -4.53
C TRP A 104 9.66 5.57 -5.69
N THR A 105 8.76 4.59 -5.63
CA THR A 105 7.81 4.27 -6.70
C THR A 105 6.38 4.44 -6.22
N ASN A 106 5.45 4.60 -7.17
CA ASN A 106 4.05 4.49 -6.85
C ASN A 106 3.67 3.00 -6.77
N TYR A 107 3.28 2.53 -5.58
CA TYR A 107 2.78 1.18 -5.38
C TYR A 107 1.45 1.19 -4.61
N ILE A 108 0.73 0.07 -4.64
CA ILE A 108 -0.64 0.00 -4.15
C ILE A 108 -0.76 -1.06 -3.06
N GLU A 109 -1.44 -0.72 -1.96
CA GLU A 109 -2.06 -1.71 -1.07
C GLU A 109 -3.56 -1.79 -1.38
N LEU A 110 -4.02 -3.00 -1.67
CA LEU A 110 -5.43 -3.32 -1.82
C LEU A 110 -5.90 -3.98 -0.52
N VAL A 111 -6.74 -3.26 0.23
CA VAL A 111 -7.28 -3.72 1.50
C VAL A 111 -8.58 -4.47 1.23
N VAL A 112 -8.56 -5.77 1.45
CA VAL A 112 -9.64 -6.70 1.09
C VAL A 112 -10.49 -7.04 2.29
N ASP A 113 -11.79 -6.84 2.17
CA ASP A 113 -12.84 -7.27 3.11
C ASP A 113 -13.66 -8.47 2.59
N GLY A 114 -13.57 -8.77 1.29
CA GLY A 114 -14.37 -9.79 0.61
C GLY A 114 -15.81 -9.35 0.29
N GLN A 115 -16.17 -8.08 0.52
CA GLN A 115 -17.50 -7.53 0.20
C GLN A 115 -17.39 -6.35 -0.76
N THR A 116 -16.64 -5.31 -0.39
CA THR A 116 -16.43 -4.11 -1.20
C THR A 116 -15.34 -4.36 -2.25
N VAL A 117 -14.26 -5.03 -1.84
CA VAL A 117 -13.18 -5.44 -2.73
C VAL A 117 -13.31 -6.93 -2.99
N ASP A 118 -13.85 -7.29 -4.17
CA ASP A 118 -14.00 -8.67 -4.61
C ASP A 118 -12.93 -9.02 -5.65
N LEU A 119 -11.95 -9.82 -5.24
CA LEU A 119 -10.82 -10.24 -6.08
C LEU A 119 -11.27 -11.09 -7.29
N ASN A 120 -12.45 -11.71 -7.25
CA ASN A 120 -12.95 -12.53 -8.36
C ASN A 120 -13.55 -11.70 -9.51
N ARG A 121 -13.84 -10.42 -9.25
CA ARG A 121 -14.50 -9.52 -10.21
C ARG A 121 -13.59 -8.43 -10.75
N ILE A 122 -12.45 -8.19 -10.11
CA ILE A 122 -11.47 -7.23 -10.59
C ILE A 122 -10.40 -7.90 -11.46
N SER A 123 -10.00 -7.18 -12.51
CA SER A 123 -8.83 -7.56 -13.30
C SER A 123 -7.57 -7.15 -12.57
N LEU A 124 -6.76 -8.13 -12.17
CA LEU A 124 -5.38 -7.93 -11.77
C LEU A 124 -4.54 -8.25 -13.01
N SER A 125 -3.87 -7.25 -13.59
CA SER A 125 -3.07 -7.48 -14.80
C SER A 125 -1.98 -8.53 -14.54
N LEU A 126 -1.80 -9.47 -15.47
CA LEU A 126 -0.86 -10.59 -15.36
C LEU A 126 0.60 -10.13 -15.28
N ASP A 127 0.91 -8.94 -15.82
CA ASP A 127 2.27 -8.40 -15.86
C ASP A 127 2.71 -7.72 -14.55
N MET A 128 1.85 -7.73 -13.52
CA MET A 128 2.11 -7.04 -12.25
C MET A 128 2.28 -8.05 -11.11
N PRO A 129 3.37 -7.97 -10.32
CA PRO A 129 3.52 -8.85 -9.17
C PRO A 129 2.42 -8.60 -8.15
N ILE A 130 1.76 -9.67 -7.70
CA ILE A 130 0.80 -9.63 -6.61
C ILE A 130 1.46 -10.25 -5.39
N ILE A 131 1.51 -9.51 -4.29
CA ILE A 131 2.05 -10.00 -3.02
C ILE A 131 0.88 -10.14 -2.06
N ASP A 132 0.51 -11.37 -1.74
CA ASP A 132 -0.60 -11.65 -0.83
C ASP A 132 -0.12 -11.71 0.63
N GLU A 133 -0.53 -10.71 1.41
CA GLU A 133 -0.20 -10.59 2.83
C GLU A 133 -1.43 -10.70 3.73
N ARG A 134 -2.59 -11.08 3.18
CA ARG A 134 -3.86 -11.19 3.94
C ARG A 134 -3.77 -12.13 5.14
N PHE A 135 -2.84 -13.09 5.11
CA PHE A 135 -2.65 -14.12 6.13
C PHE A 135 -1.32 -14.01 6.89
N LYS A 136 -0.48 -13.00 6.62
CA LYS A 136 0.80 -12.86 7.33
C LYS A 136 0.62 -12.52 8.83
N ALA A 137 -0.50 -11.89 9.20
CA ALA A 137 -0.77 -11.45 10.57
C ALA A 137 -0.93 -12.60 11.59
N GLU A 138 -1.17 -13.83 11.16
CA GLU A 138 -1.32 -14.96 12.09
C GLU A 138 0.01 -15.47 12.64
N LYS A 139 1.16 -15.15 12.01
CA LYS A 139 2.47 -15.57 12.50
C LYS A 139 3.11 -14.63 13.53
N ALA A 140 2.55 -13.44 13.76
CA ALA A 140 3.13 -12.47 14.71
C ALA A 140 2.54 -12.57 16.13
N ASN A 141 1.39 -13.23 16.31
CA ASN A 141 0.71 -13.35 17.61
C ASN A 141 0.76 -14.76 18.21
N GLY A 142 1.50 -15.70 17.61
CA GLY A 142 1.57 -17.09 18.02
C GLY A 142 2.77 -17.50 18.89
N ASP A 143 3.67 -16.57 19.27
CA ASP A 143 4.86 -16.93 20.04
C ASP A 143 5.35 -15.82 21.00
N ALA A 144 4.43 -15.09 21.62
CA ALA A 144 4.74 -14.18 22.72
C ALA A 144 4.84 -14.90 24.09
N SER A 145 5.33 -16.14 24.09
CA SER A 145 5.73 -16.88 25.29
C SER A 145 7.14 -17.44 25.11
N SER A 146 8.14 -16.58 25.18
CA SER A 146 9.51 -16.95 25.53
C SER A 146 10.18 -15.80 26.29
N PRO A 147 10.99 -16.11 27.31
CA PRO A 147 11.18 -15.24 28.46
C PRO A 147 12.15 -14.09 28.20
N LYS A 148 11.87 -12.96 28.87
CA LYS A 148 12.70 -11.75 28.92
C LYS A 148 14.14 -12.11 29.34
N PRO A 149 15.19 -11.64 28.64
CA PRO A 149 16.56 -11.81 29.15
C PRO A 149 16.75 -10.91 30.38
N GLU A 150 17.09 -11.54 31.50
CA GLU A 150 17.52 -10.89 32.73
C GLU A 150 18.93 -10.30 32.51
N ASN A 151 19.06 -8.98 32.66
CA ASN A 151 20.34 -8.30 32.56
C ASN A 151 21.27 -8.74 33.71
N PRO A 152 22.54 -9.10 33.45
CA PRO A 152 23.49 -9.33 34.53
C PRO A 152 23.88 -7.99 35.18
N LYS A 153 23.87 -7.95 36.52
CA LYS A 153 24.37 -6.81 37.31
C LYS A 153 25.90 -6.70 37.17
N PRO A 154 26.46 -5.47 37.15
CA PRO A 154 27.91 -5.28 37.15
C PRO A 154 28.50 -5.60 38.52
N ASN A 155 29.69 -6.21 38.50
CA ASN A 155 30.56 -6.45 39.67
C ASN A 155 31.14 -5.16 40.22
#